data_AF-A0A316V6T0-F1
#
_entry.id   AF-A0A316V6T0-F1
#
_cell.length_a   1.000
_cell.length_b   1.000
_cell.length_c   1.000
_cell.angle_alpha   90.00
_cell.angle_beta   90.00
_cell.angle_gamma   90.00
#
_symmetry.space_group_name_H-M   'P 1'
#
loop_
_entity.id
_entity.type
_entity.pdbx_description
1 polymer ?
#
loop_
_entity_poly.entity_id
_entity_poly.type
_entity_poly.pdbx_seq_one_letter_code
_entity_poly.pdbx_strand_id
1 'polypeptide(L)'
;MTSSDSDEVIISYGDAAIRPSDLDTLKPDEWINDSIITFIYEVINRHVGKKVGLWPPSVVELLSNLPDGQDGVESMLPPMKDFMVLPISDRYGNPDGTGSHWSCLCCTDGKAIHLDSLSPANNESAKLVFNKLSEVPNLQANKFTEGECPVQANASDCGLYAILIPYSYFMDDKCKQLEDAVESLTPERVAAFREALYDWLNKWANLSDKEKDSIHSHKDIIKTVGQLN
;
A
#
# COMPACT_ATOMS: atom_id res chain seq x y z
N MET A 1 0.69 -26.23 28.02
CA MET A 1 -0.18 -26.39 26.84
C MET A 1 -0.91 -25.07 26.67
N THR A 2 -0.25 -24.09 26.06
CA THR A 2 -0.86 -22.81 25.72
C THR A 2 -1.68 -23.02 24.46
N SER A 3 -2.91 -22.52 24.43
CA SER A 3 -3.79 -22.58 23.27
C SER A 3 -3.03 -22.08 22.06
N SER A 4 -3.13 -22.80 20.95
CA SER A 4 -2.90 -22.18 19.66
C SER A 4 -3.90 -21.04 19.55
N ASP A 5 -3.47 -19.80 19.79
CA ASP A 5 -4.22 -18.65 19.27
C ASP A 5 -4.31 -18.90 17.77
N SER A 6 -5.50 -19.26 17.33
CA SER A 6 -5.78 -19.45 15.92
C SER A 6 -5.59 -18.11 15.25
N ASP A 7 -4.74 -18.05 14.22
CA ASP A 7 -4.45 -16.84 13.43
C ASP A 7 -5.64 -16.50 12.51
N GLU A 8 -6.80 -16.33 13.15
CA GLU A 8 -8.09 -16.05 12.53
C GLU A 8 -8.20 -14.55 12.20
N VAL A 9 -9.11 -14.22 11.28
CA VAL A 9 -9.38 -12.83 10.91
C VAL A 9 -9.92 -12.07 12.12
N ILE A 10 -9.27 -10.97 12.49
CA ILE A 10 -9.71 -10.07 13.57
C ILE A 10 -10.32 -8.77 13.04
N ILE A 11 -9.99 -8.38 11.80
CA ILE A 11 -10.61 -7.24 11.10
C ILE A 11 -10.87 -7.66 9.65
N SER A 12 -12.06 -7.36 9.14
CA SER A 12 -12.38 -7.44 7.72
C SER A 12 -12.99 -6.11 7.29
N TYR A 13 -12.51 -5.55 6.18
CA TYR A 13 -13.01 -4.30 5.62
C TYR A 13 -12.83 -4.30 4.11
N GLY A 14 -13.95 -4.25 3.38
CA GLY A 14 -13.93 -4.40 1.92
C GLY A 14 -13.34 -5.75 1.52
N ASP A 15 -12.36 -5.73 0.62
CA ASP A 15 -11.64 -6.92 0.16
C ASP A 15 -10.37 -7.22 0.97
N ALA A 16 -10.13 -6.47 2.06
CA ALA A 16 -8.97 -6.63 2.93
C ALA A 16 -9.33 -7.27 4.29
N ALA A 17 -8.37 -7.97 4.87
CA ALA A 17 -8.49 -8.57 6.20
C ALA A 17 -7.16 -8.52 6.94
N ILE A 18 -7.23 -8.45 8.27
CA ILE A 18 -6.09 -8.46 9.20
C ILE A 18 -6.25 -9.60 10.19
N ARG A 19 -5.13 -10.26 10.49
CA ARG A 19 -4.95 -11.31 11.49
C ARG A 19 -4.02 -10.83 12.62
N PRO A 20 -3.99 -11.53 13.76
CA PRO A 20 -3.01 -11.26 14.81
C PRO A 20 -1.57 -11.25 14.28
N SER A 21 -1.19 -12.19 13.41
CA SER A 21 0.15 -12.24 12.82
C SER A 21 0.48 -11.02 11.95
N ASP A 22 -0.50 -10.44 11.26
CA ASP A 22 -0.31 -9.23 10.46
C ASP A 22 -0.05 -8.03 11.38
N LEU A 23 -0.74 -7.92 12.52
CA LEU A 23 -0.50 -6.85 13.51
C LEU A 23 0.89 -6.93 14.12
N ASP A 24 1.40 -8.13 14.32
CA ASP A 24 2.74 -8.34 14.87
C ASP A 24 3.83 -7.72 13.99
N THR A 25 3.60 -7.60 12.68
CA THR A 25 4.54 -6.97 11.74
C THR A 25 4.70 -5.45 11.92
N LEU A 26 3.78 -4.82 12.67
CA LEU A 26 3.85 -3.40 13.01
C LEU A 26 4.62 -3.14 14.32
N LYS A 27 5.02 -4.18 15.05
CA LYS A 27 5.89 -4.03 16.23
C LYS A 27 7.23 -3.37 15.85
N PRO A 28 7.98 -2.80 16.82
CA PRO A 28 9.27 -2.19 16.55
C PRO A 28 10.22 -3.14 15.82
N ASP A 29 10.98 -2.61 14.87
CA ASP A 29 11.98 -3.32 14.06
C ASP A 29 11.44 -4.45 13.15
N GLU A 30 10.13 -4.69 13.12
CA GLU A 30 9.49 -5.67 12.24
C GLU A 30 9.12 -5.09 10.86
N TRP A 31 9.10 -5.97 9.86
CA TRP A 31 8.78 -5.60 8.48
C TRP A 31 7.30 -5.82 8.23
N ILE A 32 6.59 -4.75 7.86
CA ILE A 32 5.18 -4.88 7.51
C ILE A 32 4.99 -5.81 6.31
N ASN A 33 3.90 -6.56 6.33
CA ASN A 33 3.57 -7.51 5.26
C ASN A 33 2.55 -6.94 4.26
N ASP A 34 2.24 -7.77 3.27
CA ASP A 34 1.26 -7.46 2.23
C ASP A 34 -0.12 -7.12 2.77
N SER A 35 -0.55 -7.77 3.86
CA SER A 35 -1.87 -7.58 4.45
C SER A 35 -2.03 -6.16 5.00
N ILE A 36 -1.00 -5.62 5.67
CA ILE A 36 -1.01 -4.25 6.18
C ILE A 36 -1.10 -3.23 5.04
N ILE A 37 -0.29 -3.41 3.98
CA ILE A 37 -0.33 -2.55 2.79
C ILE A 37 -1.71 -2.61 2.12
N THR A 38 -2.21 -3.83 1.88
CA THR A 38 -3.52 -4.10 1.29
C THR A 38 -4.65 -3.44 2.08
N PHE A 39 -4.61 -3.56 3.40
CA PHE A 39 -5.65 -3.02 4.27
C PHE A 39 -5.71 -1.49 4.21
N ILE A 40 -4.57 -0.80 4.30
CA ILE A 40 -4.57 0.66 4.21
C ILE A 40 -4.93 1.13 2.80
N TYR A 41 -4.50 0.41 1.76
CA TYR A 41 -4.87 0.73 0.39
C TYR A 41 -6.38 0.61 0.17
N GLU A 42 -7.03 -0.40 0.75
CA GLU A 42 -8.49 -0.55 0.72
C GLU A 42 -9.21 0.57 1.50
N VAL A 43 -8.67 0.98 2.66
CA VAL A 43 -9.19 2.14 3.40
C VAL A 43 -9.16 3.41 2.55
N ILE A 44 -8.05 3.68 1.85
CA ILE A 44 -7.91 4.84 0.97
C ILE A 44 -8.84 4.72 -0.23
N ASN A 45 -8.83 3.59 -0.96
CA ASN A 45 -9.66 3.34 -2.15
C ASN A 45 -11.14 3.64 -1.89
N ARG A 46 -11.67 3.16 -0.75
CA ARG A 46 -13.06 3.38 -0.36
C ARG A 46 -13.37 4.80 0.06
N HIS A 47 -12.37 5.58 0.47
CA HIS A 47 -12.53 7.00 0.79
C HIS A 47 -12.54 7.88 -0.46
N VAL A 48 -11.55 7.73 -1.34
CA VAL A 48 -11.32 8.61 -2.49
C VAL A 48 -12.25 8.32 -3.68
N GLY A 49 -12.76 7.08 -3.77
CA GLY A 49 -13.73 6.68 -4.78
C GLY A 49 -13.12 6.33 -6.15
N LYS A 50 -13.96 6.39 -7.20
CA LYS A 50 -13.78 5.62 -8.45
C LYS A 50 -12.61 6.02 -9.36
N LYS A 51 -11.95 7.16 -9.12
CA LYS A 51 -10.90 7.73 -9.98
C LYS A 51 -9.48 7.37 -9.56
N VAL A 52 -9.32 6.80 -8.37
CA VAL A 52 -8.04 6.37 -7.84
C VAL A 52 -8.06 4.84 -7.72
N GLY A 53 -6.94 4.20 -7.99
CA GLY A 53 -6.76 2.76 -7.85
C GLY A 53 -5.45 2.45 -7.14
N LEU A 54 -5.52 2.20 -5.84
CA LEU A 54 -4.42 1.64 -5.08
C LEU A 54 -4.48 0.12 -5.20
N TRP A 55 -3.49 -0.48 -5.85
CA TRP A 55 -3.47 -1.93 -6.10
C TRP A 55 -2.81 -2.66 -4.93
N PRO A 56 -3.38 -3.75 -4.41
CA PRO A 56 -2.71 -4.53 -3.37
C PRO A 56 -1.46 -5.22 -3.95
N PRO A 57 -0.46 -5.56 -3.11
CA PRO A 57 0.76 -6.24 -3.56
C PRO A 57 0.51 -7.47 -4.43
N SER A 58 -0.48 -8.29 -4.09
CA SER A 58 -0.83 -9.49 -4.85
C SER A 58 -1.25 -9.22 -6.30
N VAL A 59 -1.90 -8.09 -6.57
CA VAL A 59 -2.29 -7.69 -7.93
C VAL A 59 -1.07 -7.20 -8.71
N VAL A 60 -0.18 -6.45 -8.07
CA VAL A 60 1.06 -5.98 -8.73
C VAL A 60 1.99 -7.17 -9.01
N GLU A 61 2.08 -8.12 -8.09
CA GLU A 61 2.83 -9.35 -8.29
C GLU A 61 2.24 -10.20 -9.44
N LEU A 62 0.91 -10.30 -9.54
CA LEU A 62 0.26 -10.92 -10.69
C LEU A 62 0.66 -10.22 -11.99
N LEU A 63 0.54 -8.88 -12.06
CA LEU A 63 0.95 -8.07 -13.21
C LEU A 63 2.40 -8.37 -13.62
N SER A 64 3.33 -8.40 -12.65
CA SER A 64 4.75 -8.65 -12.89
C SER A 64 5.04 -10.02 -13.50
N ASN A 65 4.19 -11.01 -13.23
CA ASN A 65 4.36 -12.39 -13.67
C ASN A 65 3.49 -12.75 -14.90
N LEU A 66 2.74 -11.81 -15.46
CA LEU A 66 1.95 -12.08 -16.66
C LEU A 66 2.86 -12.40 -17.86
N PRO A 67 2.53 -13.40 -18.69
CA PRO A 67 3.26 -13.66 -19.93
C PRO A 67 3.15 -12.49 -20.91
N ASP A 68 4.24 -12.19 -21.61
CA ASP A 68 4.26 -11.14 -22.64
C ASP A 68 3.35 -11.50 -23.81
N GLY A 69 2.58 -10.52 -24.31
CA GLY A 69 1.80 -10.64 -25.55
C GLY A 69 0.65 -11.65 -25.50
N GLN A 70 0.20 -12.05 -24.30
CA GLN A 70 -0.97 -12.90 -24.15
C GLN A 70 -2.26 -12.05 -24.11
N ASP A 71 -3.18 -12.34 -25.03
CA ASP A 71 -4.48 -11.65 -25.08
C ASP A 71 -5.38 -12.04 -23.89
N GLY A 72 -6.14 -11.07 -23.37
CA GLY A 72 -7.20 -11.31 -22.38
C GLY A 72 -6.75 -11.29 -20.92
N VAL A 73 -5.45 -11.16 -20.65
CA VAL A 73 -4.90 -11.13 -19.29
C VAL A 73 -5.26 -9.83 -18.57
N GLU A 74 -5.56 -8.76 -19.32
CA GLU A 74 -6.09 -7.50 -18.79
C GLU A 74 -7.42 -7.67 -18.05
N SER A 75 -8.20 -8.72 -18.38
CA SER A 75 -9.45 -9.02 -17.67
C SER A 75 -9.25 -9.54 -16.25
N MET A 76 -8.03 -9.96 -15.91
CA MET A 76 -7.65 -10.42 -14.56
C MET A 76 -7.19 -9.27 -13.65
N LEU A 77 -6.90 -8.10 -14.22
CA LEU A 77 -6.42 -6.95 -13.47
C LEU A 77 -7.59 -6.01 -13.11
N PRO A 78 -7.50 -5.28 -11.98
CA PRO A 78 -8.43 -4.21 -11.69
C PRO A 78 -8.43 -3.16 -12.83
N PRO A 79 -9.57 -2.51 -13.08
CA PRO A 79 -9.65 -1.51 -14.14
C PRO A 79 -8.71 -0.34 -13.84
N MET A 80 -8.02 0.12 -14.88
CA MET A 80 -7.13 1.27 -14.84
C MET A 80 -7.86 2.53 -14.37
N LYS A 81 -7.13 3.40 -13.66
CA LYS A 81 -7.66 4.62 -13.02
C LYS A 81 -6.80 5.83 -13.37
N ASP A 82 -7.37 7.03 -13.22
CA ASP A 82 -6.70 8.31 -13.52
C ASP A 82 -5.44 8.50 -12.66
N PHE A 83 -5.50 8.03 -11.41
CA PHE A 83 -4.38 7.98 -10.49
C PHE A 83 -4.27 6.56 -9.93
N MET A 84 -3.11 5.95 -10.01
CA MET A 84 -2.86 4.64 -9.41
C MET A 84 -1.63 4.66 -8.52
N VAL A 85 -1.67 3.83 -7.49
CA VAL A 85 -0.51 3.58 -6.62
C VAL A 85 -0.28 2.08 -6.58
N LEU A 86 0.92 1.67 -6.94
CA LEU A 86 1.33 0.27 -6.97
C LEU A 86 2.47 0.10 -5.97
N PRO A 87 2.31 -0.73 -4.92
CA PRO A 87 3.40 -1.03 -4.00
C PRO A 87 4.37 -1.95 -4.74
N ILE A 88 5.65 -1.58 -4.72
CA ILE A 88 6.74 -2.27 -5.42
C ILE A 88 7.54 -3.08 -4.41
N SER A 89 7.74 -4.36 -4.69
CA SER A 89 8.67 -5.23 -3.96
C SER A 89 9.78 -5.72 -4.87
N ASP A 90 10.98 -5.88 -4.31
CA ASP A 90 12.14 -6.51 -4.94
C ASP A 90 11.91 -7.99 -5.27
N ARG A 91 10.88 -8.64 -4.72
CA ARG A 91 10.50 -10.01 -5.12
C ARG A 91 9.81 -10.09 -6.49
N TYR A 92 9.25 -8.98 -6.97
CA TYR A 92 8.49 -9.02 -8.23
C TYR A 92 9.39 -9.37 -9.40
N GLY A 93 8.95 -10.32 -10.23
CA GLY A 93 9.76 -10.91 -11.30
C GLY A 93 10.76 -11.97 -10.84
N ASN A 94 10.78 -12.29 -9.54
CA ASN A 94 11.52 -13.41 -8.96
C ASN A 94 10.59 -14.28 -8.10
N PRO A 95 9.83 -15.21 -8.72
CA PRO A 95 8.81 -16.00 -8.02
C PRO A 95 9.34 -16.84 -6.84
N ASP A 96 10.63 -17.20 -6.89
CA ASP A 96 11.30 -17.99 -5.85
C ASP A 96 12.04 -17.10 -4.82
N GLY A 97 12.00 -15.79 -5.00
CA GLY A 97 12.68 -14.80 -4.16
C GLY A 97 11.91 -14.45 -2.90
N THR A 98 12.64 -14.22 -1.81
CA THR A 98 12.08 -13.56 -0.63
C THR A 98 12.13 -12.04 -0.82
N GLY A 99 10.99 -11.36 -0.69
CA GLY A 99 10.95 -9.90 -0.73
C GLY A 99 11.60 -9.30 0.50
N SER A 100 12.44 -8.29 0.29
CA SER A 100 13.18 -7.61 1.35
C SER A 100 13.03 -6.10 1.40
N HIS A 101 12.39 -5.51 0.38
CA HIS A 101 12.24 -4.07 0.32
C HIS A 101 10.93 -3.64 -0.34
N TRP A 102 10.33 -2.58 0.20
CA TRP A 102 9.12 -1.96 -0.33
C TRP A 102 9.42 -0.55 -0.82
N SER A 103 8.77 -0.18 -1.92
CA SER A 103 8.68 1.20 -2.41
C SER A 103 7.31 1.39 -3.07
N CYS A 104 7.03 2.53 -3.70
CA CYS A 104 5.77 2.71 -4.43
C CYS A 104 5.96 3.38 -5.78
N LEU A 105 5.11 3.01 -6.74
CA LEU A 105 5.02 3.62 -8.06
C LEU A 105 3.68 4.37 -8.14
N CYS A 106 3.75 5.69 -8.24
CA CYS A 106 2.59 6.55 -8.42
C CYS A 106 2.41 6.86 -9.91
N CYS A 107 1.31 6.41 -10.50
CA CYS A 107 0.99 6.60 -11.91
C CYS A 107 -0.14 7.62 -12.06
N THR A 108 0.08 8.62 -12.90
CA THR A 108 -0.91 9.61 -13.33
C THR A 108 -0.90 9.73 -14.85
N ASP A 109 -1.81 10.53 -15.41
CA ASP A 109 -1.87 10.74 -16.86
C ASP A 109 -0.52 11.21 -17.42
N GLY A 110 0.10 10.39 -18.26
CA GLY A 110 1.39 10.66 -18.90
C GLY A 110 2.65 10.40 -18.06
N LYS A 111 2.56 10.05 -16.76
CA LYS A 111 3.74 9.94 -15.88
C LYS A 111 3.63 8.80 -14.87
N ALA A 112 4.75 8.15 -14.60
CA ALA A 112 4.92 7.22 -13.49
C ALA A 112 6.15 7.63 -12.67
N ILE A 113 5.95 7.89 -11.38
CA ILE A 113 7.00 8.35 -10.46
C ILE A 113 7.23 7.23 -9.44
N HIS A 114 8.45 6.69 -9.42
CA HIS A 114 8.89 5.71 -8.45
C HIS A 114 9.48 6.42 -7.24
N LEU A 115 8.94 6.16 -6.05
CA LEU A 115 9.36 6.75 -4.78
C LEU A 115 9.89 5.64 -3.87
N ASP A 116 11.17 5.73 -3.56
CA ASP A 116 11.92 4.70 -2.84
C ASP A 116 12.75 5.32 -1.70
N SER A 117 12.43 4.96 -0.46
CA SER A 117 13.14 5.40 0.75
C SER A 117 14.55 4.81 0.90
N LEU A 118 14.90 3.82 0.07
CA LEU A 118 16.22 3.22 -0.03
C LEU A 118 16.69 3.18 -1.50
N SER A 119 16.37 4.23 -2.27
CA SER A 119 16.80 4.33 -3.67
C SER A 119 18.31 4.08 -3.82
N PRO A 120 18.76 3.30 -4.83
CA PRO A 120 18.00 2.73 -5.95
C PRO A 120 17.53 1.27 -5.75
N ALA A 121 17.33 0.82 -4.49
CA ALA A 121 17.14 -0.60 -4.17
C ALA A 121 16.03 -1.30 -4.96
N ASN A 122 14.91 -0.62 -5.22
CA ASN A 122 13.76 -1.18 -5.96
C ASN A 122 13.63 -0.70 -7.41
N ASN A 123 14.63 -0.04 -7.99
CA ASN A 123 14.51 0.58 -9.31
C ASN A 123 14.21 -0.45 -10.43
N GLU A 124 14.84 -1.61 -10.41
CA GLU A 124 14.62 -2.64 -11.44
C GLU A 124 13.23 -3.26 -11.33
N SER A 125 12.75 -3.54 -10.11
CA SER A 125 11.38 -4.01 -9.89
C SER A 125 10.33 -2.97 -10.26
N ALA A 126 10.60 -1.68 -10.01
CA ALA A 126 9.71 -0.59 -10.42
C ALA A 126 9.64 -0.45 -11.95
N LYS A 127 10.77 -0.57 -12.65
CA LYS A 127 10.82 -0.58 -14.12
C LYS A 127 10.10 -1.79 -14.70
N LEU A 128 10.27 -2.97 -14.11
CA LEU A 128 9.56 -4.18 -14.51
C LEU A 128 8.04 -3.96 -14.43
N VAL A 129 7.55 -3.51 -13.27
CA VAL A 129 6.13 -3.21 -13.06
C VAL A 129 5.64 -2.16 -14.06
N PHE A 130 6.39 -1.06 -14.25
CA PHE A 130 6.04 0.00 -15.20
C PHE A 130 5.93 -0.52 -16.64
N ASN A 131 6.88 -1.36 -17.09
CA ASN A 131 6.86 -1.93 -18.43
C ASN A 131 5.64 -2.84 -18.63
N LYS A 132 5.39 -3.76 -17.67
CA LYS A 132 4.20 -4.63 -17.69
C LYS A 132 2.90 -3.84 -17.69
N LEU A 133 2.83 -2.79 -16.88
CA LEU A 133 1.67 -1.91 -16.83
C LEU A 133 1.45 -1.25 -18.20
N SER A 134 2.53 -0.82 -18.87
CA SER A 134 2.49 -0.14 -20.18
C SER A 134 2.00 -1.03 -21.32
N GLU A 135 2.04 -2.35 -21.15
CA GLU A 135 1.48 -3.32 -22.10
C GLU A 135 -0.03 -3.49 -21.93
N VAL A 136 -0.61 -3.06 -20.81
CA VAL A 136 -2.05 -3.13 -20.56
C VAL A 136 -2.78 -2.10 -21.44
N PRO A 137 -3.74 -2.52 -22.28
CA PRO A 137 -4.48 -1.60 -23.14
C PRO A 137 -5.14 -0.46 -22.35
N ASN A 138 -5.08 0.76 -22.91
CA ASN A 138 -5.61 2.01 -22.33
C ASN A 138 -4.79 2.63 -21.17
N LEU A 139 -3.58 2.16 -20.87
CA LEU A 139 -2.66 2.92 -20.02
C LEU A 139 -1.99 4.06 -20.82
N GLN A 140 -2.01 5.29 -20.29
CA GLN A 140 -1.35 6.47 -20.88
C GLN A 140 -0.02 6.85 -20.18
N ALA A 141 0.52 6.02 -19.30
CA ALA A 141 1.76 6.33 -18.59
C ALA A 141 2.96 6.14 -19.53
N ASN A 142 3.43 7.23 -20.15
CA ASN A 142 4.47 7.17 -21.17
C ASN A 142 5.88 7.46 -20.63
N LYS A 143 6.00 7.98 -19.40
CA LYS A 143 7.28 8.41 -18.84
C LYS A 143 7.48 7.90 -17.42
N PHE A 144 8.40 6.96 -17.25
CA PHE A 144 8.96 6.58 -15.96
C PHE A 144 9.93 7.65 -15.44
N THR A 145 9.92 7.92 -14.15
CA THR A 145 10.85 8.83 -13.47
C THR A 145 11.12 8.32 -12.06
N GLU A 146 12.38 8.32 -11.67
CA GLU A 146 12.80 8.10 -10.28
C GLU A 146 12.58 9.42 -9.54
N GLY A 147 11.66 9.43 -8.57
CA GLY A 147 11.33 10.59 -7.77
C GLY A 147 12.26 10.73 -6.57
N GLU A 148 12.44 11.96 -6.09
CA GLU A 148 13.09 12.19 -4.81
C GLU A 148 12.18 11.70 -3.68
N CYS A 149 12.72 10.94 -2.74
CA CYS A 149 12.01 10.41 -1.58
C CYS A 149 12.89 10.57 -0.34
N PRO A 150 12.32 10.96 0.83
CA PRO A 150 13.08 10.98 2.07
C PRO A 150 13.63 9.59 2.39
N VAL A 151 14.90 9.56 2.81
CA VAL A 151 15.63 8.32 3.11
C VAL A 151 15.20 7.78 4.46
N GLN A 152 14.93 6.47 4.54
CA GLN A 152 14.60 5.80 5.80
C GLN A 152 15.79 5.78 6.78
N ALA A 153 15.51 5.84 8.08
CA ALA A 153 16.54 5.83 9.12
C ALA A 153 16.91 4.41 9.62
N ASN A 154 16.14 3.39 9.27
CA ASN A 154 16.31 2.01 9.72
C ASN A 154 16.09 1.01 8.58
N ALA A 155 16.16 -0.29 8.85
CA ALA A 155 16.03 -1.35 7.85
C ALA A 155 14.59 -1.87 7.64
N SER A 156 13.60 -1.40 8.40
CA SER A 156 12.28 -2.03 8.50
C SER A 156 11.09 -1.16 8.10
N ASP A 157 11.29 0.16 8.00
CA ASP A 157 10.20 1.10 7.74
C ASP A 157 9.88 1.34 6.26
N CYS A 158 10.60 0.74 5.31
CA CYS A 158 10.37 0.96 3.88
C CYS A 158 8.90 0.75 3.45
N GLY A 159 8.23 -0.27 4.00
CA GLY A 159 6.81 -0.51 3.73
C GLY A 159 5.90 0.60 4.26
N LEU A 160 6.28 1.26 5.36
CA LEU A 160 5.51 2.39 5.89
C LEU A 160 5.64 3.62 5.00
N TYR A 161 6.77 3.85 4.33
CA TYR A 161 6.86 4.89 3.31
C TYR A 161 5.89 4.61 2.15
N ALA A 162 5.83 3.36 1.68
CA ALA A 162 4.92 2.95 0.61
C ALA A 162 3.42 3.10 0.97
N ILE A 163 3.08 3.15 2.26
CA ILE A 163 1.73 3.42 2.77
C ILE A 163 1.51 4.91 3.07
N LEU A 164 2.45 5.54 3.76
CA LEU A 164 2.29 6.90 4.29
C LEU A 164 2.31 7.96 3.20
N ILE A 165 3.02 7.74 2.08
CA ILE A 165 2.98 8.63 0.91
C ILE A 165 1.55 8.72 0.35
N PRO A 166 0.92 7.63 -0.13
CA PRO A 166 -0.45 7.72 -0.63
C PRO A 166 -1.45 8.10 0.47
N TYR A 167 -1.26 7.63 1.70
CA TYR A 167 -2.12 8.05 2.82
C TYR A 167 -2.09 9.57 3.02
N SER A 168 -0.90 10.18 3.06
CA SER A 168 -0.77 11.63 3.21
C SER A 168 -1.40 12.37 2.03
N TYR A 169 -1.16 11.91 0.80
CA TYR A 169 -1.71 12.57 -0.38
C TYR A 169 -3.24 12.54 -0.43
N PHE A 170 -3.86 11.41 -0.05
CA PHE A 170 -5.30 11.21 -0.20
C PHE A 170 -6.14 11.51 1.04
N MET A 171 -5.53 11.46 2.23
CA MET A 171 -6.25 11.54 3.51
C MET A 171 -5.93 12.83 4.29
N ASP A 172 -4.87 13.57 3.93
CA ASP A 172 -4.57 14.88 4.51
C ASP A 172 -5.07 16.01 3.60
N ASP A 173 -6.10 16.73 4.05
CA ASP A 173 -6.67 17.88 3.35
C ASP A 173 -5.65 18.99 3.05
N LYS A 174 -4.50 19.03 3.74
CA LYS A 174 -3.43 19.99 3.49
C LYS A 174 -2.58 19.62 2.27
N CYS A 175 -2.48 18.34 1.91
CA CYS A 175 -1.75 17.90 0.73
C CYS A 175 -2.56 18.22 -0.53
N LYS A 176 -1.98 18.98 -1.47
CA LYS A 176 -2.61 19.34 -2.74
C LYS A 176 -1.95 18.62 -3.92
N GLN A 177 -0.70 18.24 -3.76
CA GLN A 177 0.14 17.57 -4.74
C GLN A 177 0.88 16.40 -4.10
N LEU A 178 1.37 15.47 -4.92
CA LEU A 178 2.10 14.30 -4.43
C LEU A 178 3.41 14.74 -3.75
N GLU A 179 4.03 15.81 -4.24
CA GLU A 179 5.23 16.41 -3.68
C GLU A 179 5.00 16.90 -2.25
N ASP A 180 3.85 17.50 -1.95
CA ASP A 180 3.51 17.94 -0.57
C ASP A 180 3.50 16.74 0.39
N ALA A 181 2.96 15.60 -0.07
CA ALA A 181 2.96 14.37 0.71
C ALA A 181 4.39 13.90 0.95
N VAL A 182 5.21 13.79 -0.09
CA VAL A 182 6.62 13.33 0.02
C VAL A 182 7.46 14.25 0.91
N GLU A 183 7.37 15.57 0.74
CA GLU A 183 8.11 16.56 1.53
C GLU A 183 7.72 16.55 3.01
N SER A 184 6.50 16.11 3.31
CA SER A 184 6.00 16.05 4.68
C SER A 184 6.49 14.83 5.47
N LEU A 185 7.18 13.87 4.83
CA LEU A 185 7.71 12.68 5.50
C LEU A 185 9.08 12.95 6.13
N THR A 186 9.23 12.51 7.39
CA THR A 186 10.52 12.37 8.07
C THR A 186 10.58 11.01 8.76
N PRO A 187 11.77 10.48 9.09
CA PRO A 187 11.87 9.24 9.85
C PRO A 187 11.09 9.26 11.17
N GLU A 188 11.07 10.39 11.87
CA GLU A 188 10.30 10.56 13.11
C GLU A 188 8.80 10.45 12.86
N ARG A 189 8.31 11.05 11.76
CA ARG A 189 6.90 10.94 11.38
C ARG A 189 6.53 9.52 10.97
N VAL A 190 7.41 8.81 10.26
CA VAL A 190 7.17 7.42 9.86
C VAL A 190 7.13 6.50 11.08
N ALA A 191 8.04 6.69 12.04
CA ALA A 191 8.03 5.97 13.30
C ALA A 191 6.75 6.25 14.11
N ALA A 192 6.34 7.52 14.23
CA ALA A 192 5.09 7.89 14.89
C ALA A 192 3.87 7.27 14.18
N PHE A 193 3.87 7.24 12.85
CA PHE A 193 2.82 6.61 12.07
C PHE A 193 2.75 5.10 12.30
N ARG A 194 3.89 4.41 12.47
CA ARG A 194 3.92 2.98 12.84
C ARG A 194 3.16 2.73 14.13
N GLU A 195 3.48 3.50 15.17
CA GLU A 195 2.85 3.40 16.49
C GLU A 195 1.35 3.70 16.40
N ALA A 196 0.98 4.79 15.72
CA ALA A 196 -0.41 5.16 15.52
C ALA A 196 -1.20 4.10 14.75
N LEU A 197 -0.61 3.52 13.70
CA LEU A 197 -1.22 2.46 12.90
C LEU A 197 -1.43 1.19 13.72
N TYR A 198 -0.43 0.79 14.52
CA TYR A 198 -0.55 -0.35 15.42
C TYR A 198 -1.67 -0.16 16.44
N ASP A 199 -1.73 0.99 17.11
CA ASP A 199 -2.76 1.30 18.10
C ASP A 199 -4.16 1.38 17.47
N TRP A 200 -4.24 1.98 16.28
CA TRP A 200 -5.50 2.15 15.56
C TRP A 200 -6.08 0.81 15.10
N LEU A 201 -5.25 -0.10 14.55
CA LEU A 201 -5.69 -1.44 14.20
C LEU A 201 -6.03 -2.28 15.43
N ASN A 202 -5.26 -2.18 16.53
CA ASN A 202 -5.61 -2.84 17.79
C ASN A 202 -6.95 -2.36 18.34
N LYS A 203 -7.23 -1.06 18.26
CA LYS A 203 -8.53 -0.53 18.66
C LYS A 203 -9.65 -1.11 17.78
N TRP A 204 -9.46 -1.18 16.47
CA TRP A 204 -10.42 -1.76 15.54
C TRP A 204 -10.64 -3.25 15.84
N ALA A 205 -9.58 -4.03 16.05
CA ALA A 205 -9.64 -5.45 16.35
C ALA A 205 -10.48 -5.75 17.61
N ASN A 206 -10.41 -4.86 18.62
CA ASN A 206 -11.14 -5.00 19.88
C ASN A 206 -12.59 -4.48 19.87
N LEU A 207 -13.07 -3.95 18.74
CA LEU A 207 -14.49 -3.62 18.58
C LEU A 207 -15.36 -4.88 18.63
N SER A 208 -16.59 -4.74 19.11
CA SER A 208 -17.58 -5.81 19.00
C SER A 208 -17.96 -6.06 17.53
N ASP A 209 -18.43 -7.26 17.21
CA ASP A 209 -18.87 -7.60 15.83
C ASP A 209 -19.92 -6.60 15.32
N LYS A 210 -20.86 -6.20 16.18
CA LYS A 210 -21.87 -5.19 15.85
C LYS A 210 -21.27 -3.83 15.49
N GLU A 211 -20.20 -3.42 16.16
CA GLU A 211 -19.49 -2.17 15.84
C GLU A 211 -18.73 -2.30 14.52
N LYS A 212 -18.04 -3.42 14.28
CA LYS A 212 -17.35 -3.71 13.01
C LYS A 212 -18.33 -3.73 11.84
N ASP A 213 -19.47 -4.40 12.00
CA ASP A 213 -20.54 -4.48 11.00
C ASP A 213 -21.16 -3.13 10.68
N SER A 214 -21.01 -2.12 11.54
CA SER A 214 -21.52 -0.77 11.31
C SER A 214 -20.60 0.12 10.45
N ILE A 215 -19.39 -0.35 10.14
CA ILE A 215 -18.38 0.42 9.41
C ILE A 215 -18.52 0.16 7.91
N HIS A 216 -19.07 1.13 7.18
CA HIS A 216 -19.25 1.04 5.72
C HIS A 216 -18.54 2.15 4.93
N SER A 217 -18.05 3.17 5.63
CA SER A 217 -17.41 4.35 5.04
C SER A 217 -16.28 4.88 5.91
N HIS A 218 -15.44 5.73 5.33
CA HIS A 218 -14.38 6.42 6.09
C HIS A 218 -14.93 7.27 7.25
N LYS A 219 -16.14 7.83 7.11
CA LYS A 219 -16.80 8.57 8.20
C LYS A 219 -17.16 7.66 9.38
N ASP A 220 -17.56 6.43 9.10
CA ASP A 220 -17.87 5.45 10.15
C ASP A 220 -16.59 4.98 10.85
N ILE A 221 -15.50 4.81 10.09
CA ILE A 221 -14.17 4.54 10.63
C ILE A 221 -13.77 5.63 11.64
N ILE A 222 -13.83 6.91 11.25
CA ILE A 222 -13.49 8.03 12.14
C ILE A 222 -14.39 8.03 13.38
N LYS A 223 -15.68 7.75 13.23
CA LYS A 223 -16.64 7.75 14.33
C LYS A 223 -16.41 6.62 15.33
N THR A 224 -16.08 5.42 14.84
CA THR A 224 -16.02 4.20 15.64
C THR A 224 -14.60 3.88 16.11
N VAL A 225 -13.64 3.87 15.17
CA VAL A 225 -12.22 3.59 15.44
C VAL A 225 -11.46 4.87 15.79
N GLY A 226 -11.82 6.01 15.19
CA GLY A 226 -11.04 7.24 15.31
C GLY A 226 -10.20 7.50 14.06
N GLN A 227 -9.61 8.69 14.00
CA GLN A 227 -8.70 9.05 12.92
C GLN A 227 -7.32 8.44 13.17
N LEU A 228 -6.73 7.88 12.12
CA LEU A 228 -5.32 7.49 12.10
C LEU A 228 -4.50 8.75 11.86
N ASN A 229 -3.88 9.26 12.94
CA ASN A 229 -3.11 10.51 12.97
C ASN A 229 -1.62 10.22 13.10
#